data_AF-A0A7J0FAE3-F1
#
_entry.id   AF-A0A7J0FAE3-F1
#
_cell.length_a   1.000
_cell.length_b   1.000
_cell.length_c   1.000
_cell.angle_alpha   90.00
_cell.angle_beta   90.00
_cell.angle_gamma   90.00
#
_symmetry.space_group_name_H-M   'P 1'
#
loop_
_entity.id
_entity.type
_entity.pdbx_description
1 polymer ?
#
loop_
_entity_poly.entity_id
_entity_poly.type
_entity_poly.pdbx_seq_one_letter_code
_entity_poly.pdbx_strand_id
1 'polypeptide(L)'
;MVQNLKKEHTVLRDEVNSITTDSFLGSEVFSALQDLSTEHEHLKRKHNEECEVLKKKYLEECSERKRLYNEVIELKGNIRIICADSSRKQFKFDHVFRPEDNQEVGFVQTSPVVTSLLDGYNMCIFAYGQTGTGKTFTMEGTPENRGVNYRALEELFRISNQRSSVMRYVLFVSMLEVYNEKMRDLLTESSDQPSKKQVLFSSSL
;
A
#
# COMPACT_ATOMS: atom_id res chain seq x y z
N MET A 1 -28.88 -25.68 -14.00
CA MET A 1 -27.78 -25.17 -14.85
C MET A 1 -26.44 -25.85 -14.53
N VAL A 2 -25.91 -25.73 -13.30
CA VAL A 2 -24.61 -26.34 -12.90
C VAL A 2 -24.56 -27.87 -13.01
N GLN A 3 -25.68 -28.58 -12.79
CA GLN A 3 -25.73 -30.05 -12.93
C GLN A 3 -25.68 -30.54 -14.39
N ASN A 4 -26.19 -29.74 -15.34
CA ASN A 4 -26.06 -30.04 -16.77
C ASN A 4 -24.63 -29.82 -17.24
N LEU A 5 -24.00 -28.71 -16.82
CA LEU A 5 -22.59 -28.43 -17.08
C LEU A 5 -21.68 -29.56 -16.56
N LYS A 6 -21.96 -30.09 -15.36
CA LYS A 6 -21.21 -31.24 -14.83
C LYS A 6 -21.37 -32.49 -15.70
N LYS A 7 -22.58 -32.80 -16.19
CA LYS A 7 -22.83 -33.95 -17.07
C LYS A 7 -22.15 -33.79 -18.43
N GLU A 8 -22.24 -32.62 -19.05
CA GLU A 8 -21.55 -32.32 -20.32
C GLU A 8 -20.03 -32.45 -20.16
N HIS A 9 -19.49 -31.99 -19.03
CA HIS A 9 -18.07 -32.10 -18.73
C HIS A 9 -17.61 -33.55 -18.47
N THR A 10 -18.50 -34.44 -18.00
CA THR A 10 -18.21 -35.88 -17.89
C THR A 10 -18.21 -36.55 -19.26
N VAL A 11 -19.21 -36.24 -20.10
CA VAL A 11 -19.32 -36.80 -21.45
C VAL A 11 -18.12 -36.38 -22.31
N LEU A 12 -17.76 -35.09 -22.30
CA LEU A 12 -16.58 -34.59 -23.02
C LEU A 12 -15.28 -35.21 -22.50
N ARG A 13 -15.19 -35.50 -21.20
CA ARG A 13 -14.02 -36.17 -20.62
C ARG A 13 -13.89 -37.61 -21.09
N ASP A 14 -15.00 -38.33 -21.16
CA ASP A 14 -15.04 -39.71 -21.62
C ASP A 14 -14.77 -39.80 -23.13
N GLU A 15 -15.23 -38.81 -23.90
CA GLU A 15 -14.97 -38.68 -25.33
C GLU A 15 -13.50 -38.33 -25.63
N VAL A 16 -12.89 -37.43 -24.84
CA VAL A 16 -11.44 -37.14 -24.91
C VAL A 16 -10.60 -38.35 -24.53
N ASN A 17 -11.01 -39.14 -23.53
CA ASN A 17 -10.31 -40.36 -23.13
C ASN A 17 -10.36 -41.43 -24.24
N SER A 18 -11.48 -41.52 -24.97
CA SER A 18 -11.70 -42.45 -26.09
C SER A 18 -10.81 -42.14 -27.32
N ILE A 19 -10.47 -40.87 -27.55
CA ILE A 19 -9.67 -40.43 -28.70
C ILE A 19 -8.19 -40.86 -28.59
N THR A 20 -7.73 -41.31 -27.43
CA THR A 20 -6.28 -41.50 -27.17
C THR A 20 -5.68 -42.83 -27.63
N THR A 21 -6.47 -43.79 -28.15
CA THR A 21 -5.98 -45.18 -28.31
C THR A 21 -6.13 -45.81 -29.69
N ASP A 22 -6.28 -45.04 -30.77
CA ASP A 22 -6.04 -45.60 -32.11
C ASP A 22 -5.44 -44.58 -33.07
N SER A 23 -4.35 -44.98 -33.72
CA SER A 23 -3.56 -44.32 -34.80
C SER A 23 -2.37 -43.41 -34.42
N PHE A 24 -1.21 -44.06 -34.21
CA PHE A 24 0.13 -43.76 -34.75
C PHE A 24 0.79 -42.35 -34.64
N LEU A 25 0.23 -41.41 -33.87
CA LEU A 25 0.92 -40.15 -33.47
C LEU A 25 1.06 -40.01 -31.93
N GLY A 26 0.65 -41.04 -31.17
CA GLY A 26 0.45 -40.95 -29.72
C GLY A 26 1.71 -41.08 -28.86
N SER A 27 2.73 -41.83 -29.26
CA SER A 27 3.92 -42.05 -28.41
C SER A 27 4.82 -40.82 -28.32
N GLU A 28 5.12 -40.20 -29.46
CA GLU A 28 5.98 -39.01 -29.54
C GLU A 28 5.29 -37.79 -28.93
N VAL A 29 3.99 -37.62 -29.19
CA VAL A 29 3.20 -36.53 -28.59
C VAL A 29 3.05 -36.72 -27.08
N PHE A 30 2.84 -37.96 -26.60
CA PHE A 30 2.78 -38.24 -25.17
C PHE A 30 4.13 -38.00 -24.48
N SER A 31 5.24 -38.43 -25.09
CA SER A 31 6.58 -38.13 -24.60
C SER A 31 6.81 -36.61 -24.54
N ALA A 32 6.47 -35.89 -25.60
CA ALA A 32 6.63 -34.44 -25.65
C ALA A 32 5.76 -33.71 -24.61
N LEU A 33 4.54 -34.18 -24.35
CA LEU A 33 3.67 -33.65 -23.30
C LEU A 33 4.22 -33.95 -21.89
N GLN A 34 4.77 -35.15 -21.69
CA GLN A 34 5.44 -35.52 -20.45
C GLN A 34 6.64 -34.62 -20.21
N ASP A 35 7.51 -34.46 -21.21
CA ASP A 35 8.71 -33.63 -21.15
C ASP A 35 8.37 -32.17 -20.85
N LEU A 36 7.40 -31.60 -21.56
CA LEU A 36 6.91 -30.23 -21.36
C LEU A 36 6.30 -30.03 -19.96
N SER A 37 5.61 -31.04 -19.43
CA SER A 37 5.07 -31.01 -18.06
C SER A 37 6.19 -30.98 -17.01
N THR A 38 7.22 -31.82 -17.18
CA THR A 38 8.42 -31.77 -16.32
C THR A 38 9.15 -30.43 -16.41
N GLU A 39 9.29 -29.88 -17.62
CA GLU A 39 9.93 -28.59 -17.84
C GLU A 39 9.13 -27.44 -17.20
N HIS A 40 7.80 -27.48 -17.30
CA HIS A 40 6.92 -26.53 -16.63
C HIS A 40 7.05 -26.58 -15.11
N GLU A 41 7.02 -27.78 -14.52
CA GLU A 41 7.19 -27.94 -13.06
C GLU A 41 8.60 -27.54 -12.60
N HIS A 42 9.63 -27.79 -13.41
CA HIS A 42 10.98 -27.30 -13.14
C HIS A 42 11.06 -25.76 -13.18
N LEU A 43 10.48 -25.14 -14.21
CA LEU A 43 10.46 -23.68 -14.34
C LEU A 43 9.67 -23.01 -13.22
N LYS A 44 8.52 -23.59 -12.85
CA LYS A 44 7.69 -23.14 -11.73
C LYS A 44 8.43 -23.23 -10.39
N ARG A 45 9.17 -24.31 -10.15
CA ARG A 45 10.01 -24.47 -8.95
C ARG A 45 11.11 -23.42 -8.90
N LYS A 46 11.85 -23.25 -10.01
CA LYS A 46 12.89 -22.23 -10.14
C LYS A 46 12.34 -20.82 -9.89
N HIS A 47 11.20 -20.49 -10.49
CA HIS A 47 10.54 -19.21 -10.27
C HIS A 47 10.13 -19.00 -8.81
N ASN A 48 9.63 -20.04 -8.14
CA ASN A 48 9.24 -19.96 -6.74
C ASN A 48 10.45 -19.78 -5.81
N GLU A 49 11.55 -20.48 -6.09
CA GLU A 49 12.82 -20.31 -5.37
C GLU A 49 13.39 -18.90 -5.55
N GLU A 50 13.42 -18.39 -6.79
CA GLU A 50 13.82 -17.01 -7.08
C GLU A 50 12.94 -16.00 -6.35
N CYS A 51 11.62 -16.21 -6.32
CA CYS A 51 10.69 -15.39 -5.55
C CYS A 51 11.04 -15.38 -4.06
N GLU A 52 11.29 -16.54 -3.45
CA GLU A 52 11.65 -16.62 -2.03
C GLU A 52 12.98 -15.92 -1.71
N VAL A 53 13.98 -16.05 -2.58
CA VAL A 53 15.25 -15.32 -2.45
C VAL A 53 15.02 -13.80 -2.54
N LEU A 54 14.22 -13.33 -3.50
CA LEU A 54 13.89 -11.92 -3.65
C LEU A 54 13.14 -11.38 -2.42
N LYS A 55 12.17 -12.15 -1.89
CA LYS A 55 11.44 -11.79 -0.67
C LYS A 55 12.39 -11.62 0.52
N LYS A 56 13.33 -12.55 0.70
CA LYS A 56 14.32 -12.46 1.78
C LYS A 56 15.21 -11.22 1.65
N LYS A 57 15.75 -10.98 0.45
CA LYS A 57 16.59 -9.79 0.18
C LYS A 57 15.82 -8.49 0.38
N TYR A 58 14.55 -8.47 0.00
CA TYR A 58 13.66 -7.33 0.20
C TYR A 58 13.43 -7.04 1.70
N LEU A 59 13.14 -8.06 2.50
CA LEU A 59 12.95 -7.90 3.95
C LEU A 59 14.22 -7.36 4.64
N GLU A 60 15.38 -7.82 4.21
CA GLU A 60 16.67 -7.34 4.71
C GLU A 60 16.90 -5.86 4.36
N GLU A 61 16.60 -5.46 3.13
CA GLU A 61 16.68 -4.06 2.71
C GLU A 61 15.72 -3.16 3.49
N CYS A 62 14.48 -3.61 3.76
CA CYS A 62 13.54 -2.87 4.60
C CYS A 62 14.07 -2.66 6.03
N SER A 63 14.73 -3.67 6.61
CA SER A 63 15.35 -3.55 7.93
C SER A 63 16.49 -2.53 7.95
N GLU A 64 17.35 -2.55 6.93
CA GLU A 64 18.46 -1.60 6.81
C GLU A 64 17.97 -0.18 6.57
N ARG A 65 16.96 0.00 5.72
CA ARG A 65 16.36 1.31 5.45
C ARG A 65 15.84 1.96 6.73
N LYS A 66 15.21 1.17 7.61
CA LYS A 66 14.75 1.64 8.93
C LYS A 66 15.91 2.07 9.82
N ARG A 67 16.96 1.24 9.90
CA ARG A 67 18.16 1.55 10.72
C ARG A 67 18.75 2.89 10.31
N LEU A 68 18.97 3.06 9.00
CA LEU A 68 19.53 4.29 8.44
C LEU A 68 18.60 5.49 8.61
N TYR A 69 17.28 5.31 8.48
CA TYR A 69 16.32 6.41 8.68
C TYR A 69 16.37 6.96 10.11
N ASN A 70 16.37 6.09 11.11
CA ASN A 70 16.46 6.50 12.51
C ASN A 70 17.80 7.19 12.80
N GLU A 71 18.90 6.65 12.27
CA GLU A 71 20.23 7.25 12.41
C GLU A 71 20.29 8.64 11.74
N VAL A 72 19.69 8.81 10.55
CA VAL A 72 19.62 10.12 9.87
C VAL A 72 18.80 11.14 10.68
N ILE A 73 17.71 10.73 11.32
CA ILE A 73 16.93 11.62 12.20
C ILE A 73 17.81 12.10 13.35
N GLU A 74 18.53 11.20 14.02
CA GLU A 74 19.43 11.54 15.12
C GLU A 74 20.56 12.49 14.69
N LEU A 75 21.08 12.28 13.47
CA LEU A 75 22.21 13.04 12.93
C LEU A 75 21.84 14.40 12.34
N LYS A 76 20.61 14.60 11.84
CA LYS A 76 20.21 15.82 11.11
C LYS A 76 20.34 17.12 11.93
N GLY A 77 20.37 17.05 13.26
CA GLY A 77 20.78 18.17 14.08
C GLY A 77 19.84 19.39 14.04
N ASN A 78 20.16 20.39 14.86
CA ASN A 78 19.17 21.35 15.39
C ASN A 78 18.96 22.60 14.52
N ILE A 79 17.70 23.00 14.33
CA ILE A 79 17.32 24.34 13.82
C ILE A 79 17.05 25.28 15.01
N ARG A 80 17.58 26.52 14.94
CA ARG A 80 17.38 27.58 15.95
C ARG A 80 16.63 28.77 15.34
N ILE A 81 15.47 29.12 15.88
CA ILE A 81 14.75 30.35 15.53
C ILE A 81 15.10 31.43 16.57
N ILE A 82 15.56 32.59 16.11
CA ILE A 82 15.89 33.76 16.95
C ILE A 82 14.90 34.87 16.62
N CYS A 83 14.05 35.24 17.58
CA CYS A 83 13.19 36.42 17.49
C CYS A 83 13.81 37.60 18.26
N ALA A 84 13.71 38.81 17.70
CA ALA A 84 14.38 40.01 18.20
C ALA A 84 13.54 40.78 19.23
N ASP A 85 13.30 40.21 20.41
CA ASP A 85 13.06 40.97 21.65
C ASP A 85 13.43 40.15 22.90
N SER A 86 13.45 40.81 24.07
CA SER A 86 14.00 40.34 25.36
C SER A 86 13.22 39.22 26.07
N SER A 87 12.27 38.54 25.43
CA SER A 87 11.52 37.39 25.99
C SER A 87 11.77 36.08 25.23
N ARG A 88 13.02 35.86 24.83
CA ARG A 88 13.48 34.75 23.97
C ARG A 88 12.98 33.38 24.43
N LYS A 89 12.11 32.75 23.64
CA LYS A 89 11.76 31.33 23.76
C LYS A 89 12.39 30.55 22.62
N GLN A 90 13.16 29.52 22.96
CA GLN A 90 13.80 28.64 21.99
C GLN A 90 13.04 27.31 21.93
N PHE A 91 12.76 26.87 20.72
CA PHE A 91 12.12 25.58 20.44
C PHE A 91 12.99 24.76 19.50
N LYS A 92 12.90 23.44 19.62
CA LYS A 92 13.64 22.47 18.80
C LYS A 92 12.64 21.62 18.04
N PHE A 93 12.87 21.46 16.75
CA PHE A 93 12.05 20.66 15.85
C PHE A 93 12.95 19.96 14.84
N ASP A 94 12.54 18.77 14.38
CA ASP A 94 13.25 18.02 13.34
C ASP A 94 13.21 18.74 11.98
N HIS A 95 12.11 19.45 11.72
CA HIS A 95 11.93 20.27 10.54
C HIS A 95 11.04 21.48 10.85
N VAL A 96 11.27 22.60 10.16
CA VAL A 96 10.43 23.80 10.23
C VAL A 96 10.02 24.17 8.82
N PHE A 97 8.72 24.16 8.55
CA PHE A 97 8.16 24.60 7.27
C PHE A 97 7.93 26.11 7.27
N ARG A 98 8.28 26.75 6.14
CA ARG A 98 8.06 28.17 5.88
C ARG A 98 6.69 28.38 5.24
N PRO A 99 6.14 29.61 5.28
CA PRO A 99 4.87 29.92 4.62
C PRO A 99 4.86 29.65 3.10
N GLU A 100 6.03 29.66 2.47
CA GLU A 100 6.21 29.38 1.04
C GLU A 100 6.27 27.88 0.72
N ASP A 101 6.48 27.02 1.74
CA ASP A 101 6.54 25.58 1.55
C ASP A 101 5.14 25.02 1.25
N ASN A 102 5.05 24.21 0.20
CA ASN A 102 3.80 23.63 -0.23
C ASN A 102 3.55 22.24 0.43
N GLN A 103 2.37 21.67 0.16
CA GLN A 103 1.98 20.36 0.72
C GLN A 103 2.88 19.21 0.27
N GLU A 104 3.49 19.33 -0.91
CA GLU A 104 4.39 18.32 -1.45
C GLU A 104 5.69 18.27 -0.63
N VAL A 105 6.29 19.43 -0.34
CA VAL A 105 7.45 19.52 0.56
C VAL A 105 7.13 18.96 1.94
N GLY A 106 5.95 19.27 2.48
CA GLY A 106 5.44 18.69 3.72
C GLY A 106 5.33 17.16 3.67
N PHE A 107 4.80 16.62 2.58
CA PHE A 107 4.64 15.19 2.40
C PHE A 107 5.96 14.45 2.21
N VAL A 108 6.96 15.03 1.53
CA VAL A 108 8.29 14.41 1.36
C VAL A 108 8.92 14.08 2.71
N GLN A 109 8.76 14.93 3.73
CA GLN A 109 9.25 14.64 5.08
C GLN A 109 8.46 13.53 5.79
N THR A 110 7.19 13.35 5.44
CA THR A 110 6.27 12.40 6.09
C THR A 110 6.22 11.03 5.39
N SER A 111 6.54 10.99 4.10
CA SER A 111 6.49 9.80 3.25
C SER A 111 7.25 8.60 3.82
N PRO A 112 8.49 8.72 4.34
CA PRO A 112 9.20 7.58 4.92
C PRO A 112 8.43 6.91 6.06
N VAL A 113 7.79 7.71 6.91
CA VAL A 113 6.90 7.21 7.96
C VAL A 113 5.77 6.43 7.31
N VAL A 114 5.02 7.01 6.37
CA VAL A 114 3.92 6.33 5.66
C VAL A 114 4.35 5.01 5.03
N THR A 115 5.49 4.97 4.35
CA THR A 115 5.96 3.74 3.66
C THR A 115 6.30 2.60 4.63
N SER A 116 6.63 2.93 5.89
CA SER A 116 6.92 1.93 6.92
C SER A 116 5.69 1.07 7.27
N LEU A 117 4.47 1.50 6.91
CA LEU A 117 3.23 0.74 7.14
C LEU A 117 3.28 -0.58 6.36
N LEU A 118 3.79 -0.52 5.13
CA LEU A 118 3.88 -1.68 4.22
C LEU A 118 4.96 -2.67 4.67
N ASP A 119 5.85 -2.25 5.56
CA ASP A 119 6.88 -3.08 6.17
C ASP A 119 6.44 -3.62 7.55
N GLY A 120 5.16 -3.43 7.93
CA GLY A 120 4.56 -3.99 9.13
C GLY A 120 4.67 -3.12 10.39
N TYR A 121 5.00 -1.83 10.25
CA TYR A 121 5.08 -0.91 11.38
C TYR A 121 3.80 -0.12 11.61
N ASN A 122 3.50 0.11 12.88
CA ASN A 122 2.45 1.05 13.29
C ASN A 122 3.00 2.49 13.20
N MET A 123 2.21 3.40 12.63
CA MET A 123 2.49 4.83 12.69
C MET A 123 1.30 5.64 13.14
N CYS A 124 1.60 6.85 13.57
CA CYS A 124 0.60 7.86 13.86
C CYS A 124 1.10 9.23 13.42
N ILE A 125 0.26 9.97 12.70
CA ILE A 125 0.54 11.34 12.26
C ILE A 125 -0.56 12.21 12.84
N PHE A 126 -0.16 13.25 13.58
CA PHE A 126 -1.07 14.19 14.21
C PHE A 126 -0.74 15.63 13.81
N ALA A 127 -1.77 16.41 13.53
CA ALA A 127 -1.64 17.86 13.42
C ALA A 127 -2.15 18.50 14.72
N TYR A 128 -1.30 19.31 15.35
CA TYR A 128 -1.61 20.00 16.61
C TYR A 128 -1.46 21.52 16.47
N GLY A 129 -2.29 22.28 17.17
CA GLY A 129 -2.30 23.74 17.15
C GLY A 129 -3.67 24.32 17.44
N GLN A 130 -3.76 25.63 17.68
CA GLN A 130 -5.03 26.33 17.90
C GLN A 130 -5.90 26.35 16.63
N THR A 131 -7.18 26.70 16.76
CA THR A 131 -8.08 26.86 15.59
C THR A 131 -7.53 27.91 14.62
N GLY A 132 -7.60 27.62 13.32
CA GLY A 132 -7.12 28.51 12.27
C GLY A 132 -5.64 28.38 11.89
N THR A 133 -4.83 27.56 12.58
CA THR A 133 -3.39 27.39 12.26
C THR A 133 -3.09 26.38 11.16
N GLY A 134 -4.10 25.97 10.39
CA GLY A 134 -3.88 25.09 9.23
C GLY A 134 -3.83 23.59 9.53
N LYS A 135 -4.26 23.08 10.70
CA LYS A 135 -4.33 21.62 10.96
C LYS A 135 -5.06 20.83 9.86
N THR A 136 -6.28 21.25 9.54
CA THR A 136 -7.10 20.64 8.48
C THR A 136 -6.45 20.85 7.12
N PHE A 137 -5.86 22.02 6.87
CA PHE A 137 -5.12 22.27 5.63
C PHE A 137 -3.94 21.30 5.50
N THR A 138 -3.10 21.10 6.50
CA THR A 138 -1.98 20.16 6.44
C THR A 138 -2.44 18.70 6.23
N MET A 139 -3.45 18.24 6.96
CA MET A 139 -3.89 16.83 6.88
C MET A 139 -4.74 16.54 5.64
N GLU A 140 -5.73 17.37 5.34
CA GLU A 140 -6.69 17.16 4.25
C GLU A 140 -6.29 17.91 2.97
N GLY A 141 -5.85 19.16 3.12
CA GLY A 141 -5.52 20.06 2.02
C GLY A 141 -6.76 20.61 1.30
N THR A 142 -6.51 21.19 0.12
CA THR A 142 -7.58 21.59 -0.80
C THR A 142 -7.71 20.57 -1.92
N PRO A 143 -8.79 20.57 -2.72
CA PRO A 143 -8.91 19.67 -3.86
C PRO A 143 -7.75 19.78 -4.85
N GLU A 144 -7.23 20.99 -5.06
CA GLU A 144 -6.12 21.31 -5.96
C GLU A 144 -4.75 21.06 -5.32
N ASN A 145 -4.68 21.09 -3.98
CA ASN A 145 -3.45 20.93 -3.23
C ASN A 145 -3.69 20.02 -2.02
N ARG A 146 -3.78 18.72 -2.30
CA ARG A 146 -4.11 17.68 -1.33
C ARG A 146 -3.07 17.59 -0.22
N GLY A 147 -3.54 17.35 1.00
CA GLY A 147 -2.73 17.21 2.20
C GLY A 147 -2.20 15.79 2.41
N VAL A 148 -1.67 15.55 3.61
CA VAL A 148 -1.01 14.30 3.99
C VAL A 148 -1.92 13.07 3.82
N ASN A 149 -3.22 13.15 4.15
CA ASN A 149 -4.14 12.02 4.11
C ASN A 149 -4.23 11.39 2.71
N TYR A 150 -4.46 12.21 1.69
CA TYR A 150 -4.64 11.74 0.31
C TYR A 150 -3.32 11.27 -0.29
N ARG A 151 -2.24 12.03 -0.07
CA ARG A 151 -0.90 11.68 -0.57
C ARG A 151 -0.39 10.38 0.06
N ALA A 152 -0.68 10.16 1.34
CA ALA A 152 -0.33 8.92 2.03
C ALA A 152 -1.06 7.71 1.41
N LEU A 153 -2.37 7.82 1.19
CA LEU A 153 -3.14 6.75 0.55
C LEU A 153 -2.66 6.48 -0.88
N GLU A 154 -2.44 7.52 -1.67
CA GLU A 154 -1.90 7.40 -3.03
C GLU A 154 -0.55 6.68 -3.04
N GLU A 155 0.35 7.04 -2.14
CA GLU A 155 1.67 6.41 -2.02
C GLU A 155 1.57 4.94 -1.60
N LEU A 156 0.67 4.61 -0.67
CA LEU A 156 0.43 3.22 -0.25
C LEU A 156 -0.09 2.37 -1.42
N PHE A 157 -1.07 2.89 -2.19
CA PHE A 157 -1.56 2.19 -3.38
C PHE A 157 -0.49 2.06 -4.46
N ARG A 158 0.28 3.12 -4.71
CA ARG A 158 1.37 3.12 -5.69
C ARG A 158 2.40 2.03 -5.37
N ILE A 159 2.88 1.98 -4.13
CA ILE A 159 3.89 0.99 -3.71
C ILE A 159 3.28 -0.42 -3.66
N SER A 160 2.03 -0.57 -3.19
CA SER A 160 1.31 -1.85 -3.19
C SER A 160 1.25 -2.44 -4.61
N ASN A 161 0.89 -1.62 -5.61
CA ASN A 161 0.84 -2.05 -7.00
C ASN A 161 2.24 -2.35 -7.55
N GLN A 162 3.22 -1.52 -7.26
CA GLN A 162 4.61 -1.71 -7.68
C GLN A 162 5.21 -3.03 -7.15
N ARG A 163 4.80 -3.47 -5.96
CA ARG A 163 5.29 -4.68 -5.29
C ARG A 163 4.38 -5.89 -5.46
N SER A 164 3.31 -5.79 -6.26
CA SER A 164 2.26 -6.80 -6.39
C SER A 164 2.73 -8.18 -6.85
N SER A 165 3.86 -8.26 -7.57
CA SER A 165 4.47 -9.53 -7.99
C SER A 165 5.18 -10.28 -6.85
N VAL A 166 5.56 -9.58 -5.78
CA VAL A 166 6.34 -10.13 -4.67
C VAL A 166 5.49 -10.25 -3.40
N MET A 167 4.59 -9.28 -3.19
CA MET A 167 3.79 -9.14 -1.97
C MET A 167 2.33 -8.80 -2.32
N ARG A 168 1.39 -9.43 -1.60
CA ARG A 168 -0.04 -9.11 -1.69
C ARG A 168 -0.45 -8.31 -0.46
N TYR A 169 -0.98 -7.11 -0.68
CA TYR A 169 -1.52 -6.25 0.37
C TYR A 169 -3.04 -6.27 0.38
N VAL A 170 -3.64 -6.18 1.56
CA VAL A 170 -5.07 -5.94 1.77
C VAL A 170 -5.18 -4.73 2.70
N LEU A 171 -5.74 -3.63 2.20
CA LEU A 171 -5.83 -2.38 2.93
C LEU A 171 -7.25 -2.18 3.46
N PHE A 172 -7.38 -1.87 4.75
CA PHE A 172 -8.63 -1.49 5.39
C PHE A 172 -8.56 -0.04 5.83
N VAL A 173 -9.64 0.71 5.64
CA VAL A 173 -9.73 2.13 6.01
C VAL A 173 -10.94 2.33 6.91
N SER A 174 -10.74 3.05 8.01
CA SER A 174 -11.80 3.53 8.89
C SER A 174 -11.63 5.04 9.11
N MET A 175 -12.73 5.75 9.28
CA MET A 175 -12.72 7.19 9.52
C MET A 175 -13.67 7.51 10.67
N LEU A 176 -13.12 8.06 11.75
CA LEU A 176 -13.83 8.28 13.02
C LEU A 176 -13.68 9.72 13.47
N GLU A 177 -14.76 10.30 13.99
CA GLU A 177 -14.76 11.56 14.72
C GLU A 177 -14.90 11.27 16.21
N VAL A 178 -14.05 11.91 17.02
CA VAL A 178 -14.18 11.92 18.49
C VAL A 178 -14.58 13.33 18.91
N TYR A 179 -15.79 13.48 19.43
CA TYR A 179 -16.29 14.75 19.93
C TYR A 179 -16.95 14.57 21.28
N ASN A 180 -16.45 15.27 22.30
CA ASN A 180 -16.95 15.19 23.67
C ASN A 180 -17.06 13.75 24.19
N GLU A 181 -15.96 12.99 24.09
CA GLU A 181 -15.87 11.56 24.46
C GLU A 181 -16.86 10.64 23.72
N LYS A 182 -17.50 11.10 22.65
CA LYS A 182 -18.36 10.28 21.79
C LYS A 182 -17.65 9.99 20.48
N MET A 183 -17.69 8.72 20.07
CA MET A 183 -17.20 8.27 18.77
C MET A 183 -18.35 8.30 17.75
N ARG A 184 -18.06 8.82 16.56
CA ARG A 184 -18.96 8.82 15.41
C ARG A 184 -18.24 8.23 14.20
N ASP A 185 -18.86 7.26 13.55
CA ASP A 185 -18.39 6.70 12.28
C ASP A 185 -18.73 7.65 11.12
N LEU A 186 -17.69 8.15 10.44
CA LEU A 186 -17.83 9.10 9.33
C LEU A 186 -18.10 8.42 7.99
N LEU A 187 -17.97 7.10 7.89
CA LEU A 187 -18.24 6.33 6.67
C LEU A 187 -19.69 5.85 6.58
N THR A 188 -20.44 5.83 7.69
CA THR A 188 -21.86 5.46 7.68
C THR A 188 -22.75 6.51 7.02
N GLU A 189 -23.84 6.09 6.38
CA GLU A 189 -24.91 6.98 5.94
C GLU A 189 -25.86 7.23 7.11
N SER A 190 -25.71 8.37 7.78
CA SER A 190 -26.73 8.88 8.69
C SER A 190 -27.65 9.81 7.88
N SER A 191 -28.95 9.56 7.94
CA SER A 191 -29.99 10.18 7.12
C SER A 191 -30.26 11.67 7.39
N ASP A 192 -29.39 12.39 8.13
CA ASP A 192 -29.74 13.70 8.69
C ASP A 192 -28.71 14.85 8.48
N GLN A 193 -27.69 14.72 7.61
CA GLN A 193 -26.84 15.87 7.23
C GLN A 193 -26.34 15.83 5.77
N PRO A 194 -26.16 17.00 5.11
CA PRO A 194 -25.68 17.08 3.73
C PRO A 194 -24.21 16.67 3.68
N SER A 195 -23.95 15.51 3.09
CA SER A 195 -22.64 14.90 2.99
C SER A 195 -21.84 15.53 1.85
N LYS A 196 -20.73 16.21 2.15
CA LYS A 196 -19.60 16.25 1.21
C LYS A 196 -18.82 14.95 1.37
N LYS A 197 -19.32 13.88 0.74
CA LYS A 197 -18.61 12.60 0.65
C LYS A 197 -17.87 12.54 -0.69
N GLN A 198 -16.54 12.56 -0.65
CA GLN A 198 -15.71 12.02 -1.71
C GLN A 198 -14.59 11.19 -1.08
N VAL A 199 -14.84 9.89 -0.97
CA VAL A 199 -13.79 8.88 -0.91
C VAL A 199 -14.00 7.98 -2.11
N LEU A 200 -13.40 8.35 -3.23
CA LEU A 200 -13.26 7.48 -4.39
C LEU A 200 -11.79 7.07 -4.46
N PHE A 201 -11.49 5.87 -3.99
CA PHE A 201 -10.29 5.14 -4.34
C PHE A 201 -10.73 3.86 -5.04
N SER A 202 -10.77 3.91 -6.38
CA SER A 202 -10.89 2.71 -7.19
C SER A 202 -9.49 2.19 -7.49
N SER A 203 -9.06 1.15 -6.78
CA SER A 203 -8.20 0.14 -7.40
C SER A 203 -9.12 -1.01 -7.77
N SER A 204 -9.75 -0.93 -8.95
CA SER A 204 -10.41 -2.09 -9.54
C SER A 204 -9.35 -3.18 -9.72
N LEU A 205 -9.62 -4.35 -9.13
CA LEU A 205 -9.10 -5.62 -9.63
C LEU A 205 -9.82 -5.96 -10.94
#